data_AF-Q4BWM3-F1
#
_entry.id   AF-Q4BWM3-F1
#
_cell.length_a   1.000
_cell.length_b   1.000
_cell.length_c   1.000
_cell.angle_alpha   90.00
_cell.angle_beta   90.00
_cell.angle_gamma   90.00
#
_symmetry.space_group_name_H-M   'P 1'
#
loop_
_entity.id
_entity.type
_entity.pdbx_description
1 polymer ?
#
loop_
_entity_poly.entity_id
_entity_poly.type
_entity_poly.pdbx_seq_one_letter_code
_entity_poly.pdbx_strand_id
1 'polypeptide(L)'
;MVATPDKPQVEETPLSPEELRKIHAYWRACNYLAVGMIYLKDNPLLKETLTEDHVKNRLLGHWGSSPGLSFIYIHLNRLIKKYDLDVVYMAGPGHGAPGILGPVYLEGTYSEVYPEKSEDEEGMKAFFKQFSFPGGIGSHCTPETPGSIHEGGELGYSLSHAYGSVLDNPDLITVAVVGDGEAETGPLATAWHSNKFINPIRDGAVLPVLHLNGYKIANPTILARISHEELEYLFKGYGYKPYFVEGSDPDLMHQAMAATLETAIAEIKEI
;
A
#
# COMPACT_ATOMS: atom_id res chain seq x y z
N MET A 1 -7.09 -5.44 23.76
CA MET A 1 -6.30 -5.78 22.57
C MET A 1 -7.29 -5.99 21.45
N VAL A 2 -7.13 -5.33 20.30
CA VAL A 2 -7.79 -5.77 19.06
C VAL A 2 -7.22 -7.15 18.79
N ALA A 3 -7.88 -8.18 19.30
CA ALA A 3 -7.63 -9.53 18.85
C ALA A 3 -8.17 -9.54 17.42
N THR A 4 -7.32 -9.77 16.43
CA THR A 4 -7.78 -10.12 15.08
C THR A 4 -8.85 -11.20 15.25
N PRO A 5 -10.11 -10.93 14.87
CA PRO A 5 -11.13 -11.97 14.91
C PRO A 5 -10.60 -13.17 14.11
N ASP A 6 -10.73 -14.38 14.65
CA ASP A 6 -10.30 -15.63 13.97
C ASP A 6 -11.04 -15.85 12.63
N LYS A 7 -12.06 -15.04 12.33
CA LYS A 7 -12.80 -15.05 11.07
C LYS A 7 -13.14 -13.63 10.64
N PRO A 8 -12.69 -13.18 9.44
CA PRO A 8 -13.31 -12.03 8.81
C PRO A 8 -14.81 -12.31 8.64
N GLN A 9 -15.65 -11.33 8.97
CA GLN A 9 -17.08 -11.34 8.62
C GLN A 9 -17.20 -11.09 7.12
N VAL A 10 -16.91 -12.11 6.30
CA VAL A 10 -17.13 -12.04 4.85
C VAL A 10 -18.57 -12.45 4.58
N GLU A 11 -19.49 -11.49 4.58
CA GLU A 11 -20.87 -11.73 4.10
C GLU A 11 -20.95 -11.73 2.57
N GLU A 12 -19.96 -11.13 1.89
CA GLU A 12 -19.93 -10.99 0.43
C GLU A 12 -18.66 -11.57 -0.20
N THR A 13 -18.82 -12.34 -1.29
CA THR A 13 -17.72 -12.91 -2.08
C THR A 13 -17.67 -12.28 -3.49
N PRO A 14 -17.28 -11.00 -3.62
CA PRO A 14 -17.35 -10.26 -4.89
C PRO A 14 -16.34 -10.74 -5.94
N LEU A 15 -15.27 -11.43 -5.54
CA LEU A 15 -14.30 -12.02 -6.46
C LEU A 15 -14.77 -13.40 -6.89
N SER A 16 -14.89 -13.61 -8.20
CA SER A 16 -15.04 -14.96 -8.74
C SER A 16 -13.82 -15.82 -8.38
N PRO A 17 -13.93 -17.15 -8.37
CA PRO A 17 -12.79 -18.03 -8.05
C PRO A 17 -11.55 -17.76 -8.92
N GLU A 18 -11.74 -17.40 -10.18
CA GLU A 18 -10.64 -17.08 -11.10
C GLU A 18 -10.02 -15.71 -10.83
N GLU A 19 -10.81 -14.69 -10.50
CA GLU A 19 -10.29 -13.38 -10.07
C GLU A 19 -9.52 -13.50 -8.76
N LEU A 20 -10.06 -14.25 -7.78
CA LEU A 20 -9.40 -14.53 -6.51
C LEU A 20 -8.04 -15.20 -6.74
N ARG A 21 -8.00 -16.24 -7.58
CA ARG A 21 -6.74 -16.93 -7.94
C ARG A 21 -5.73 -15.96 -8.56
N LYS A 22 -6.16 -15.10 -9.48
CA LYS A 22 -5.30 -14.14 -10.19
C LYS A 22 -4.77 -13.04 -9.28
N ILE A 23 -5.63 -12.41 -8.48
CA ILE A 23 -5.22 -11.34 -7.58
C ILE A 23 -4.30 -11.87 -6.47
N HIS A 24 -4.55 -13.08 -5.98
CA HIS A 24 -3.67 -13.74 -5.02
C HIS A 24 -2.30 -14.07 -5.63
N ALA A 25 -2.27 -14.55 -6.88
CA ALA A 25 -1.03 -14.77 -7.62
C ALA A 25 -0.25 -13.46 -7.84
N TYR A 26 -0.95 -12.37 -8.17
CA TYR A 26 -0.33 -11.04 -8.33
C TYR A 26 0.28 -10.57 -7.01
N TRP A 27 -0.46 -10.65 -5.89
CA TRP A 27 0.05 -10.30 -4.57
C TRP A 27 1.31 -11.08 -4.20
N ARG A 28 1.31 -12.40 -4.44
CA ARG A 28 2.46 -13.27 -4.18
C ARG A 28 3.66 -12.90 -5.05
N ALA A 29 3.44 -12.51 -6.31
CA ALA A 29 4.50 -12.01 -7.17
C ALA A 29 5.09 -10.70 -6.62
N CYS A 30 4.26 -9.74 -6.20
CA CYS A 30 4.73 -8.51 -5.54
C CYS A 30 5.57 -8.81 -4.29
N ASN A 31 5.10 -9.73 -3.44
CA ASN A 31 5.82 -10.14 -2.23
C ASN A 31 7.14 -10.83 -2.55
N TYR A 32 7.19 -11.65 -3.60
CA TYR A 32 8.41 -12.28 -4.08
C TYR A 32 9.42 -11.23 -4.56
N LEU A 33 8.98 -10.26 -5.37
CA LEU A 33 9.83 -9.15 -5.81
C LEU A 33 10.34 -8.32 -4.63
N ALA A 34 9.51 -8.11 -3.60
CA ALA A 34 9.92 -7.40 -2.40
C ALA A 34 11.04 -8.12 -1.63
N VAL A 35 10.94 -9.43 -1.47
CA VAL A 35 12.03 -10.25 -0.91
C VAL A 35 13.25 -10.21 -1.82
N GLY A 36 13.08 -10.35 -3.13
CA GLY A 36 14.16 -10.26 -4.10
C GLY A 36 14.95 -8.95 -4.00
N MET A 37 14.24 -7.82 -3.95
CA MET A 37 14.83 -6.49 -3.76
C MET A 37 15.61 -6.37 -2.44
N ILE A 38 15.12 -6.92 -1.33
CA ILE A 38 15.81 -6.79 -0.03
C ILE A 38 17.04 -7.70 0.04
N TYR A 39 16.95 -8.92 -0.49
CA TYR A 39 17.93 -9.97 -0.20
C TYR A 39 18.85 -10.33 -1.37
N LEU A 40 18.38 -10.30 -2.62
CA LEU A 40 19.09 -10.92 -3.75
C LEU A 40 19.87 -9.89 -4.57
N LYS A 41 21.07 -10.29 -5.01
CA LYS A 41 21.88 -9.57 -6.01
C LYS A 41 22.08 -10.38 -7.31
N ASP A 42 21.70 -11.65 -7.30
CA ASP A 42 21.76 -12.58 -8.44
C ASP A 42 20.71 -13.70 -8.27
N ASN A 43 20.55 -14.56 -9.29
CA ASN A 43 19.63 -15.70 -9.34
C ASN A 43 18.18 -15.31 -8.96
N PRO A 44 17.58 -14.31 -9.64
CA PRO A 44 16.33 -13.68 -9.22
C PRO A 44 15.12 -14.62 -9.27
N LEU A 45 15.20 -15.73 -10.03
CA LEU A 45 14.15 -16.73 -10.17
C LEU A 45 14.48 -18.06 -9.47
N LEU A 46 15.60 -18.15 -8.75
CA LEU A 46 16.07 -19.35 -8.06
C LEU A 46 16.17 -20.58 -8.98
N LYS A 47 16.62 -20.39 -10.23
CA LYS A 47 16.83 -21.49 -11.20
C LYS A 47 17.99 -22.39 -10.81
N GLU A 48 18.96 -21.85 -10.10
CA GLU A 48 20.04 -22.57 -9.45
C GLU A 48 19.81 -22.65 -7.94
N THR A 49 20.44 -23.62 -7.27
CA THR A 49 20.41 -23.70 -5.79
C THR A 49 20.92 -22.39 -5.19
N LEU A 50 20.17 -21.84 -4.23
CA LEU A 50 20.53 -20.59 -3.57
C LEU A 50 21.83 -20.74 -2.78
N THR A 51 22.80 -19.86 -3.02
CA THR A 51 24.08 -19.77 -2.31
C THR A 51 24.24 -18.37 -1.71
N GLU A 52 25.20 -18.21 -0.79
CA GLU A 52 25.52 -16.89 -0.20
C GLU A 52 25.96 -15.86 -1.26
N ASP A 53 26.56 -16.31 -2.36
CA ASP A 53 26.99 -15.46 -3.47
C ASP A 53 25.81 -14.80 -4.21
N HIS A 54 24.59 -15.30 -4.06
CA HIS A 54 23.39 -14.68 -4.61
C HIS A 54 22.78 -13.62 -3.68
N VAL A 55 23.21 -13.57 -2.41
CA VAL A 55 22.65 -12.68 -1.38
C VAL A 55 23.47 -11.39 -1.25
N LYS A 56 22.80 -10.27 -1.01
CA LYS A 56 23.45 -8.97 -0.75
C LYS A 56 24.28 -9.02 0.52
N ASN A 57 25.51 -8.48 0.46
CA ASN A 57 26.41 -8.43 1.61
C ASN A 57 25.89 -7.52 2.74
N ARG A 58 25.00 -6.56 2.41
CA ARG A 58 24.31 -5.71 3.36
C ARG A 58 22.82 -5.79 3.06
N LEU A 59 22.05 -6.27 4.02
CA LEU A 59 20.60 -6.39 3.92
C LEU A 59 19.98 -5.06 4.36
N LEU A 60 19.46 -4.30 3.40
CA LEU A 60 18.87 -2.98 3.61
C LEU A 60 17.47 -2.97 2.98
N GLY A 61 16.50 -2.43 3.72
CA GLY A 61 15.10 -2.38 3.31
C GLY A 61 14.16 -2.82 4.43
N HIS A 62 12.85 -2.61 4.22
CA HIS A 62 11.83 -2.95 5.21
C HIS A 62 10.80 -3.92 4.60
N TRP A 63 10.65 -5.06 5.27
CA TRP A 63 9.61 -6.03 4.94
C TRP A 63 8.26 -5.68 5.58
N GLY A 64 8.26 -5.21 6.84
CA GLY A 64 7.06 -5.18 7.69
C GLY A 64 5.80 -4.56 7.08
N SER A 65 5.94 -3.44 6.35
CA SER A 65 4.80 -2.77 5.70
C SER A 65 4.59 -3.19 4.23
N SER A 66 5.57 -3.83 3.61
CA SER A 66 5.59 -4.07 2.15
C SER A 66 4.43 -4.97 1.66
N PRO A 67 4.11 -6.10 2.31
CA PRO A 67 2.97 -6.93 1.90
C PRO A 67 1.62 -6.25 2.05
N GLY A 68 1.45 -5.40 3.07
CA GLY A 68 0.21 -4.66 3.29
C GLY A 68 0.02 -3.56 2.24
N LEU A 69 1.08 -2.84 1.92
CA LEU A 69 1.09 -1.82 0.86
C LEU A 69 0.73 -2.43 -0.49
N SER A 70 1.40 -3.51 -0.89
CA SER A 70 1.13 -4.20 -2.15
C SER A 70 -0.27 -4.80 -2.19
N PHE A 71 -0.78 -5.30 -1.06
CA PHE A 71 -2.13 -5.83 -0.97
C PHE A 71 -3.19 -4.76 -1.26
N ILE A 72 -3.05 -3.56 -0.67
CA ILE A 72 -3.96 -2.44 -0.96
C ILE A 72 -3.81 -2.02 -2.43
N TYR A 73 -2.57 -1.90 -2.92
CA TYR A 73 -2.28 -1.47 -4.29
C TYR A 73 -2.96 -2.34 -5.35
N ILE A 74 -2.83 -3.67 -5.27
CA ILE A 74 -3.39 -4.56 -6.30
C ILE A 74 -4.93 -4.55 -6.32
N HIS A 75 -5.58 -4.33 -5.17
CA HIS A 75 -7.03 -4.20 -5.11
C HIS A 75 -7.51 -2.88 -5.68
N LEU A 76 -6.72 -1.80 -5.52
CA LEU A 76 -6.96 -0.55 -6.24
C LEU A 76 -6.77 -0.73 -7.75
N ASN A 77 -5.72 -1.42 -8.21
CA ASN A 77 -5.55 -1.72 -9.64
C ASN A 77 -6.76 -2.45 -10.22
N ARG A 78 -7.37 -3.38 -9.47
CA ARG A 78 -8.64 -4.02 -9.89
C ARG A 78 -9.74 -2.98 -10.11
N LEU A 79 -9.94 -2.06 -9.17
CA LEU A 79 -11.02 -1.06 -9.23
C LEU A 79 -10.75 0.02 -10.29
N ILE A 80 -9.51 0.48 -10.43
CA ILE A 80 -9.06 1.37 -11.50
C ILE A 80 -9.43 0.77 -12.85
N LYS A 81 -9.08 -0.49 -13.10
CA LYS A 81 -9.42 -1.17 -14.36
C LYS A 81 -10.91 -1.44 -14.53
N LYS A 82 -11.64 -1.75 -13.45
CA LYS A 82 -13.06 -2.10 -13.52
C LYS A 82 -13.93 -0.87 -13.78
N TYR A 83 -13.55 0.29 -13.23
CA TYR A 83 -14.38 1.49 -13.17
C TYR A 83 -13.77 2.71 -13.85
N ASP A 84 -12.62 2.55 -14.52
CA ASP A 84 -11.88 3.63 -15.21
C ASP A 84 -11.66 4.83 -14.28
N LEU A 85 -11.04 4.57 -13.13
CA LEU A 85 -10.85 5.56 -12.06
C LEU A 85 -9.53 6.32 -12.24
N ASP A 86 -9.56 7.63 -12.02
CA ASP A 86 -8.35 8.42 -11.78
C ASP A 86 -7.96 8.32 -10.30
N VAL A 87 -6.86 7.62 -10.02
CA VAL A 87 -6.43 7.30 -8.65
C VAL A 87 -4.95 7.57 -8.46
N VAL A 88 -4.63 8.29 -7.39
CA VAL A 88 -3.26 8.42 -6.87
C VAL A 88 -3.11 7.59 -5.60
N TYR A 89 -2.06 6.78 -5.54
CA TYR A 89 -1.68 6.03 -4.34
C TYR A 89 -0.63 6.81 -3.54
N MET A 90 -0.91 7.08 -2.26
CA MET A 90 0.03 7.76 -1.37
C MET A 90 0.48 6.84 -0.23
N ALA A 91 1.74 6.44 -0.26
CA ALA A 91 2.33 5.53 0.72
C ALA A 91 2.92 6.31 1.92
N GLY A 92 2.13 6.49 2.97
CA GLY A 92 2.60 7.06 4.24
C GLY A 92 3.77 6.28 4.86
N PRO A 93 3.69 4.95 5.04
CA PRO A 93 4.84 4.13 5.44
C PRO A 93 5.78 3.88 4.23
N GLY A 94 6.32 4.96 3.66
CA GLY A 94 7.10 4.93 2.42
C GLY A 94 8.41 4.14 2.51
N HIS A 95 8.89 3.85 3.72
CA HIS A 95 9.98 2.91 3.99
C HIS A 95 9.68 1.47 3.53
N GLY A 96 8.40 1.13 3.31
CA GLY A 96 7.91 -0.09 2.69
C GLY A 96 7.92 -0.06 1.16
N ALA A 97 8.84 0.70 0.55
CA ALA A 97 8.97 0.88 -0.90
C ALA A 97 8.92 -0.40 -1.74
N PRO A 98 9.46 -1.56 -1.30
CA PRO A 98 9.30 -2.82 -2.04
C PRO A 98 7.84 -3.20 -2.32
N GLY A 99 6.91 -2.82 -1.44
CA GLY A 99 5.48 -3.01 -1.61
C GLY A 99 4.83 -2.14 -2.69
N ILE A 100 5.51 -1.09 -3.15
CA ILE A 100 5.06 -0.18 -4.23
C ILE A 100 5.84 -0.47 -5.53
N LEU A 101 7.16 -0.62 -5.42
CA LEU A 101 8.02 -0.93 -6.56
C LEU A 101 7.67 -2.26 -7.23
N GLY A 102 7.27 -3.28 -6.46
CA GLY A 102 6.84 -4.57 -7.00
C GLY A 102 5.65 -4.46 -7.95
N PRO A 103 4.51 -3.89 -7.51
CA PRO A 103 3.38 -3.60 -8.39
C PRO A 103 3.75 -2.75 -9.61
N VAL A 104 4.46 -1.63 -9.42
CA VAL A 104 4.86 -0.69 -10.51
C VAL A 104 5.74 -1.38 -11.57
N TYR A 105 6.56 -2.35 -11.16
CA TYR A 105 7.35 -3.18 -12.08
C TYR A 105 6.47 -4.14 -12.88
N LEU A 106 5.52 -4.81 -12.22
CA LEU A 106 4.66 -5.83 -12.84
C LEU A 106 3.54 -5.26 -13.72
N GLU A 107 3.26 -3.96 -13.65
CA GLU A 107 2.38 -3.27 -14.59
C GLU A 107 3.13 -2.67 -15.79
N GLY A 108 4.46 -2.81 -15.85
CA GLY A 108 5.31 -2.39 -16.98
C GLY A 108 5.85 -0.96 -16.89
N THR A 109 5.20 -0.07 -16.13
CA THR A 109 5.59 1.36 -16.01
C THR A 109 7.05 1.54 -15.58
N TYR A 110 7.55 0.70 -14.66
CA TYR A 110 8.94 0.78 -14.25
C TYR A 110 9.92 0.54 -15.41
N SER A 111 9.62 -0.43 -16.27
CA SER A 111 10.40 -0.78 -17.46
C SER A 111 10.29 0.26 -18.57
N GLU A 112 9.16 0.96 -18.67
CA GLU A 112 8.99 2.09 -19.60
C GLU A 112 9.92 3.26 -19.24
N VAL A 113 10.04 3.56 -17.94
CA VAL A 113 10.90 4.65 -17.42
C VAL A 113 12.37 4.22 -17.35
N TYR A 114 12.64 2.97 -16.97
CA TYR A 114 13.98 2.40 -16.81
C TYR A 114 14.14 1.11 -17.64
N PRO A 115 14.41 1.22 -18.96
CA PRO A 115 14.42 0.08 -19.88
C PRO A 115 15.41 -1.04 -19.53
N GLU A 116 16.47 -0.74 -18.78
CA GLU A 116 17.44 -1.71 -18.29
C GLU A 116 16.92 -2.60 -17.14
N LYS A 117 15.69 -2.34 -16.67
CA LYS A 117 14.92 -3.20 -15.75
C LYS A 117 13.72 -3.76 -16.51
N SER A 118 13.99 -4.42 -17.62
CA SER A 118 12.98 -5.09 -18.47
C SER A 118 12.26 -6.21 -17.72
N GLU A 119 11.05 -6.57 -18.19
CA GLU A 119 10.24 -7.67 -17.65
C GLU A 119 10.75 -9.07 -18.07
N ASP A 120 12.07 -9.28 -17.94
CA ASP A 120 12.76 -10.55 -18.16
C ASP A 120 13.68 -10.88 -16.98
N GLU A 121 14.41 -12.00 -17.06
CA GLU A 121 15.27 -12.46 -15.97
C GLU A 121 16.45 -11.51 -15.70
N GLU A 122 17.04 -10.91 -16.74
CA GLU A 122 18.16 -9.99 -16.60
C GLU A 122 17.69 -8.64 -16.02
N GLY A 123 16.56 -8.14 -16.50
CA GLY A 123 15.94 -6.94 -15.96
C GLY A 123 15.49 -7.12 -14.50
N MET A 124 14.92 -8.27 -14.15
CA MET A 124 14.56 -8.60 -12.77
C MET A 124 15.80 -8.69 -11.86
N LYS A 125 16.90 -9.28 -12.35
CA LYS A 125 18.18 -9.32 -11.63
C LYS A 125 18.70 -7.90 -11.37
N ALA A 126 18.69 -7.04 -12.39
CA ALA A 126 19.08 -5.64 -12.26
C ALA A 126 18.17 -4.88 -11.28
N PHE A 127 16.85 -5.13 -11.36
CA PHE A 127 15.83 -4.56 -10.50
C PHE A 127 16.01 -4.95 -9.02
N PHE A 128 16.32 -6.21 -8.73
CA PHE A 128 16.64 -6.64 -7.37
C PHE A 128 17.94 -6.02 -6.87
N LYS A 129 19.00 -6.09 -7.69
CA LYS A 129 20.33 -5.64 -7.28
C LYS A 129 20.39 -4.16 -6.96
N GLN A 130 19.69 -3.30 -7.70
CA GLN A 130 19.73 -1.84 -7.49
C GLN A 130 19.13 -1.36 -6.17
N PHE A 131 18.18 -2.10 -5.58
CA PHE A 131 17.45 -1.62 -4.41
C PHE A 131 18.38 -1.49 -3.20
N SER A 132 18.45 -0.30 -2.60
CA SER A 132 19.33 0.00 -1.45
C SER A 132 20.79 -0.42 -1.66
N PHE A 133 21.28 -0.28 -2.90
CA PHE A 133 22.64 -0.66 -3.29
C PHE A 133 23.44 0.60 -3.69
N PRO A 134 24.77 0.65 -3.47
CA PRO A 134 25.59 1.78 -3.90
C PRO A 134 25.43 2.07 -5.40
N GLY A 135 25.02 3.30 -5.73
CA GLY A 135 24.73 3.71 -7.11
C GLY A 135 23.38 3.23 -7.68
N GLY A 136 22.54 2.61 -6.85
CA GLY A 136 21.16 2.26 -7.17
C GLY A 136 20.15 3.24 -6.54
N ILE A 137 18.97 2.73 -6.18
CA ILE A 137 17.87 3.52 -5.60
C ILE A 137 17.82 3.41 -4.07
N GLY A 138 17.16 4.39 -3.44
CA GLY A 138 16.92 4.40 -1.99
C GLY A 138 15.96 3.31 -1.50
N SER A 139 15.73 3.30 -0.19
CA SER A 139 14.82 2.34 0.48
C SER A 139 13.39 2.85 0.65
N HIS A 140 13.10 4.08 0.22
CA HIS A 140 11.80 4.74 0.36
C HIS A 140 11.12 4.90 -1.01
N CYS A 141 9.87 5.38 -1.02
CA CYS A 141 9.14 5.72 -2.23
C CYS A 141 9.65 7.04 -2.83
N THR A 142 10.96 7.14 -3.05
CA THR A 142 11.64 8.37 -3.48
C THR A 142 11.13 8.86 -4.84
N PRO A 143 11.41 10.12 -5.25
CA PRO A 143 10.90 10.69 -6.49
C PRO A 143 11.26 9.92 -7.77
N GLU A 144 12.28 9.07 -7.73
CA GLU A 144 12.64 8.17 -8.83
C GLU A 144 11.62 7.04 -9.04
N THR A 145 10.74 6.78 -8.07
CA THR A 145 9.67 5.77 -8.16
C THR A 145 8.53 6.31 -9.01
N PRO A 146 8.22 5.69 -10.17
CA PRO A 146 7.08 6.11 -10.99
C PRO A 146 5.79 6.10 -10.18
N GLY A 147 5.01 7.18 -10.29
CA GLY A 147 3.77 7.38 -9.53
C GLY A 147 3.95 7.96 -8.11
N SER A 148 5.17 8.08 -7.59
CA SER A 148 5.38 8.68 -6.27
C SER A 148 5.34 10.21 -6.30
N ILE A 149 4.47 10.78 -5.47
CA ILE A 149 4.47 12.21 -5.11
C ILE A 149 4.67 12.42 -3.59
N HIS A 150 5.01 11.36 -2.87
CA HIS A 150 5.19 11.36 -1.42
C HIS A 150 6.19 10.26 -1.03
N GLU A 151 7.36 10.64 -0.53
CA GLU A 151 8.41 9.68 -0.20
C GLU A 151 8.11 8.82 1.03
N GLY A 152 7.41 9.37 2.03
CA GLY A 152 7.08 8.67 3.27
C GLY A 152 8.31 8.29 4.13
N GLY A 153 9.40 9.07 4.02
CA GLY A 153 10.58 8.96 4.87
C GLY A 153 10.38 9.63 6.22
N GLU A 154 10.19 10.95 6.22
CA GLU A 154 9.68 11.66 7.40
C GLU A 154 8.16 11.49 7.47
N LEU A 155 7.73 10.67 8.44
CA LEU A 155 6.35 10.27 8.66
C LEU A 155 5.48 11.46 9.14
N GLY A 156 4.23 11.51 8.70
CA GLY A 156 3.20 12.40 9.25
C GLY A 156 2.43 13.23 8.23
N TYR A 157 2.85 13.24 6.97
CA TYR A 157 2.34 14.16 5.95
C TYR A 157 1.47 13.47 4.87
N SER A 158 1.23 12.17 4.99
CA SER A 158 0.46 11.41 4.00
C SER A 158 -0.94 12.00 3.77
N LEU A 159 -1.68 12.31 4.84
CA LEU A 159 -3.01 12.91 4.68
C LEU A 159 -2.96 14.35 4.17
N SER A 160 -2.08 15.20 4.68
CA SER A 160 -2.02 16.60 4.21
C SER A 160 -1.66 16.68 2.72
N HIS A 161 -0.73 15.83 2.26
CA HIS A 161 -0.39 15.74 0.84
C HIS A 161 -1.57 15.17 0.03
N ALA A 162 -2.27 14.15 0.53
CA ALA A 162 -3.42 13.57 -0.17
C ALA A 162 -4.60 14.54 -0.29
N TYR A 163 -4.88 15.32 0.75
CA TYR A 163 -5.89 16.38 0.67
C TYR A 163 -5.46 17.49 -0.28
N GLY A 164 -4.17 17.83 -0.30
CA GLY A 164 -3.65 18.80 -1.27
C GLY A 164 -3.76 18.35 -2.73
N SER A 165 -3.59 17.04 -3.01
CA SER A 165 -3.63 16.53 -4.39
C SER A 165 -5.02 16.54 -5.01
N VAL A 166 -6.08 16.49 -4.20
CA VAL A 166 -7.46 16.46 -4.69
C VAL A 166 -8.11 17.85 -4.80
N LEU A 167 -7.49 18.90 -4.27
CA LEU A 167 -8.03 20.26 -4.40
C LEU A 167 -8.11 20.69 -5.87
N ASP A 168 -9.24 21.28 -6.25
CA ASP A 168 -9.55 21.68 -7.63
C ASP A 168 -9.44 20.53 -8.67
N ASN A 169 -9.54 19.28 -8.22
CA ASN A 169 -9.44 18.09 -9.08
C ASN A 169 -10.59 17.10 -8.79
N PRO A 170 -11.83 17.38 -9.27
CA PRO A 170 -13.05 16.71 -8.81
C PRO A 170 -13.13 15.22 -9.16
N ASP A 171 -12.42 14.78 -10.21
CA ASP A 171 -12.47 13.37 -10.65
C ASP A 171 -11.41 12.50 -9.95
N LEU A 172 -10.44 13.11 -9.27
CA LEU A 172 -9.33 12.39 -8.63
C LEU A 172 -9.73 11.78 -7.29
N ILE A 173 -9.41 10.50 -7.11
CA ILE A 173 -9.40 9.85 -5.80
C ILE A 173 -7.94 9.66 -5.35
N THR A 174 -7.55 10.28 -4.24
CA THR A 174 -6.25 9.96 -3.62
C THR A 174 -6.45 8.96 -2.48
N VAL A 175 -5.87 7.77 -2.62
CA VAL A 175 -5.85 6.75 -1.58
C VAL A 175 -4.61 6.93 -0.72
N ALA A 176 -4.79 7.36 0.52
CA ALA A 176 -3.71 7.63 1.45
C ALA A 176 -3.55 6.48 2.43
N VAL A 177 -2.51 5.66 2.25
CA VAL A 177 -2.20 4.58 3.19
C VAL A 177 -1.39 5.16 4.33
N VAL A 178 -1.97 5.15 5.52
CA VAL A 178 -1.44 5.75 6.73
C VAL A 178 -0.86 4.67 7.63
N GLY A 179 0.42 4.76 8.00
CA GLY A 179 0.97 3.83 8.99
C GLY A 179 0.32 4.06 10.36
N ASP A 180 -0.01 3.01 11.10
CA ASP A 180 -0.52 3.17 12.47
C ASP A 180 0.52 3.77 13.44
N GLY A 181 1.81 3.56 13.18
CA GLY A 181 2.89 4.30 13.85
C GLY A 181 3.02 5.75 13.38
N GLU A 182 2.75 6.02 12.10
CA GLU A 182 2.67 7.38 11.54
C GLU A 182 1.55 8.17 12.24
N ALA A 183 0.41 7.51 12.51
CA ALA A 183 -0.79 8.09 13.11
C ALA A 183 -0.58 8.65 14.52
N GLU A 184 0.54 8.32 15.16
CA GLU A 184 0.93 8.88 16.46
C GLU A 184 1.67 10.22 16.33
N THR A 185 2.02 10.65 15.11
CA THR A 185 2.68 11.93 14.88
C THR A 185 1.68 13.09 14.98
N GLY A 186 2.15 14.24 15.47
CA GLY A 186 1.33 15.46 15.56
C GLY A 186 0.74 15.92 14.21
N PRO A 187 1.55 16.02 13.13
CA PRO A 187 1.06 16.38 11.81
C PRO A 187 -0.08 15.47 11.31
N LEU A 188 0.05 14.16 11.46
CA LEU A 188 -0.99 13.25 10.96
C LEU A 188 -2.25 13.28 11.81
N ALA A 189 -2.10 13.35 13.14
CA ALA A 189 -3.23 13.43 14.07
C ALA A 189 -4.15 14.62 13.73
N THR A 190 -3.58 15.78 13.38
CA THR A 190 -4.39 16.94 12.98
C THR A 190 -4.89 16.85 11.54
N ALA A 191 -4.16 16.18 10.64
CA ALA A 191 -4.51 16.09 9.22
C ALA A 191 -5.85 15.37 8.96
N TRP A 192 -6.34 14.53 9.89
CA TRP A 192 -7.68 13.94 9.81
C TRP A 192 -8.82 14.98 9.74
N HIS A 193 -8.58 16.22 10.19
CA HIS A 193 -9.55 17.32 10.07
C HIS A 193 -9.62 17.95 8.68
N SER A 194 -8.75 17.56 7.75
CA SER A 194 -8.70 18.14 6.40
C SER A 194 -9.99 17.94 5.60
N ASN A 195 -10.77 16.89 5.93
CA ASN A 195 -12.10 16.67 5.34
C ASN A 195 -13.11 17.81 5.56
N LYS A 196 -12.88 18.74 6.50
CA LYS A 196 -13.74 19.91 6.72
C LYS A 196 -13.48 21.05 5.72
N PHE A 197 -12.41 20.95 4.93
CA PHE A 197 -11.95 22.02 4.03
C PHE A 197 -12.11 21.68 2.55
N ILE A 198 -12.40 20.41 2.23
CA ILE A 198 -12.76 19.99 0.87
C ILE A 198 -14.24 20.22 0.59
N ASN A 199 -14.56 20.49 -0.66
CA ASN A 199 -15.91 20.59 -1.17
C ASN A 199 -16.09 19.57 -2.32
N PRO A 200 -16.94 18.55 -2.15
CA PRO A 200 -17.08 17.45 -3.11
C PRO A 200 -17.58 17.89 -4.49
N ILE A 201 -18.10 19.12 -4.64
CA ILE A 201 -18.52 19.65 -5.94
C ILE A 201 -17.32 20.08 -6.80
N ARG A 202 -16.21 20.50 -6.19
CA ARG A 202 -15.05 21.10 -6.90
C ARG A 202 -13.73 20.39 -6.65
N ASP A 203 -13.62 19.68 -5.54
CA ASP A 203 -12.44 18.97 -5.09
C ASP A 203 -12.71 17.47 -5.22
N GLY A 204 -11.68 16.69 -5.47
CA GLY A 204 -11.77 15.23 -5.48
C GLY A 204 -11.88 14.65 -4.07
N ALA A 205 -11.69 13.33 -3.97
CA ALA A 205 -11.89 12.60 -2.72
C ALA A 205 -10.59 12.00 -2.18
N VAL A 206 -10.41 12.09 -0.86
CA VAL A 206 -9.37 11.32 -0.17
C VAL A 206 -10.01 10.09 0.46
N LEU A 207 -9.43 8.91 0.18
CA LEU A 207 -9.76 7.65 0.84
C LEU A 207 -8.59 7.23 1.76
N PRO A 208 -8.64 7.54 3.06
CA PRO A 208 -7.64 7.09 4.01
C PRO A 208 -7.74 5.58 4.26
N VAL A 209 -6.61 4.88 4.23
CA VAL A 209 -6.48 3.49 4.67
C VAL A 209 -5.50 3.45 5.84
N LEU A 210 -6.02 3.32 7.06
CA LEU A 210 -5.19 3.10 8.24
C LEU A 210 -4.58 1.69 8.18
N HIS A 211 -3.30 1.60 7.88
CA HIS A 211 -2.55 0.35 7.87
C HIS A 211 -2.21 -0.10 9.30
N LEU A 212 -3.23 -0.65 9.97
CA LEU A 212 -3.21 -1.09 11.36
C LEU A 212 -2.52 -2.45 11.54
N ASN A 213 -1.24 -2.55 11.18
CA ASN A 213 -0.47 -3.80 11.28
C ASN A 213 0.00 -4.12 12.72
N GLY A 214 -0.24 -3.20 13.67
CA GLY A 214 -0.12 -3.43 15.10
C GLY A 214 1.20 -3.00 15.73
N TYR A 215 2.18 -2.60 14.92
CA TYR A 215 3.54 -2.33 15.36
C TYR A 215 4.21 -1.20 14.58
N LYS A 216 5.07 -0.47 15.30
CA LYS A 216 6.15 0.36 14.75
C LYS A 216 7.49 -0.34 15.01
N ILE A 217 8.61 0.34 14.78
CA ILE A 217 9.97 -0.26 14.78
C ILE A 217 10.21 -1.25 15.92
N ALA A 218 9.91 -0.87 17.16
CA ALA A 218 10.20 -1.68 18.35
C ALA A 218 9.08 -1.61 19.41
N ASN A 219 7.87 -1.22 19.02
CA ASN A 219 6.75 -1.03 19.93
C ASN A 219 5.43 -1.34 19.25
N PRO A 220 4.40 -1.72 20.02
CA PRO A 220 3.05 -1.66 19.51
C PRO A 220 2.61 -0.22 19.23
N THR A 221 1.56 -0.06 18.43
CA THR A 221 0.95 1.24 18.13
C THR A 221 -0.26 1.50 19.02
N ILE A 222 -0.53 2.77 19.32
CA ILE A 222 -1.63 3.18 20.22
C ILE A 222 -2.96 2.71 19.64
N LEU A 223 -3.24 3.03 18.38
CA LEU A 223 -4.51 2.74 17.73
C LEU A 223 -4.77 1.24 17.56
N ALA A 224 -3.73 0.40 17.51
CA ALA A 224 -3.90 -1.04 17.44
C ALA A 224 -4.17 -1.70 18.80
N ARG A 225 -4.05 -0.94 19.91
CA ARG A 225 -4.17 -1.48 21.28
C ARG A 225 -5.40 -1.01 22.04
N ILE A 226 -6.04 0.07 21.59
CA ILE A 226 -7.38 0.47 22.05
C ILE A 226 -8.45 -0.53 21.60
N SER A 227 -9.68 -0.39 22.10
CA SER A 227 -10.78 -1.24 21.65
C SER A 227 -11.26 -0.88 20.24
N HIS A 228 -11.92 -1.82 19.57
CA HIS A 228 -12.57 -1.59 18.28
C HIS A 228 -13.60 -0.46 18.37
N GLU A 229 -14.37 -0.40 19.47
CA GLU A 229 -15.35 0.64 19.74
C GLU A 229 -14.71 2.04 19.85
N GLU A 230 -13.60 2.17 20.60
CA GLU A 230 -12.88 3.45 20.70
C GLU A 230 -12.31 3.90 19.35
N LEU A 231 -11.77 2.96 18.56
CA LEU A 231 -11.24 3.26 17.23
C LEU A 231 -12.35 3.72 16.27
N GLU A 232 -13.49 3.06 16.30
CA GLU A 232 -14.68 3.45 15.52
C GLU A 232 -15.19 4.83 15.93
N TYR A 233 -15.31 5.11 17.23
CA TYR A 233 -15.73 6.41 17.75
C TYR A 233 -14.77 7.53 17.40
N LEU A 234 -13.46 7.26 17.39
CA LEU A 234 -12.46 8.25 16.98
C LEU A 234 -12.70 8.72 15.54
N PHE A 235 -12.82 7.78 14.59
CA PHE A 235 -12.99 8.13 13.18
C PHE A 235 -14.38 8.68 12.85
N LYS A 236 -15.42 8.19 13.52
CA LYS A 236 -16.75 8.83 13.47
C LYS A 236 -16.71 10.25 14.02
N GLY A 237 -15.98 10.48 15.11
CA GLY A 237 -15.75 11.82 15.68
C GLY A 237 -14.99 12.75 14.73
N TYR A 238 -14.08 12.21 13.92
CA TYR A 238 -13.46 12.93 12.80
C TYR A 238 -14.37 13.09 11.58
N GLY A 239 -15.61 12.60 11.60
CA GLY A 239 -16.55 12.74 10.49
C GLY A 239 -16.26 11.80 9.32
N TYR A 240 -15.59 10.67 9.56
CA TYR A 240 -15.45 9.58 8.59
C TYR A 240 -16.43 8.46 8.90
N LYS A 241 -16.74 7.66 7.88
CA LYS A 241 -17.41 6.36 8.03
C LYS A 241 -16.34 5.26 8.01
N PRO A 242 -15.95 4.68 9.16
CA PRO A 242 -14.92 3.66 9.20
C PRO A 242 -15.44 2.31 8.67
N TYR A 243 -14.57 1.60 7.93
CA TYR A 243 -14.75 0.20 7.55
C TYR A 243 -13.57 -0.60 8.09
N PHE A 244 -13.83 -1.85 8.46
CA PHE A 244 -12.82 -2.75 9.02
C PHE A 244 -12.58 -3.93 8.09
N VAL A 245 -11.32 -4.19 7.79
CA VAL A 245 -10.86 -5.37 7.04
C VAL A 245 -9.81 -6.06 7.89
N GLU A 246 -10.20 -7.15 8.53
CA GLU A 246 -9.42 -7.80 9.58
C GLU A 246 -9.36 -9.31 9.39
N GLY A 247 -8.18 -9.90 9.60
CA GLY A 247 -7.97 -11.33 9.46
C GLY A 247 -6.58 -11.67 8.98
N SER A 248 -6.34 -12.96 8.79
CA SER A 248 -5.03 -13.51 8.39
C SER A 248 -5.10 -14.51 7.25
N ASP A 249 -6.28 -15.06 6.95
CA ASP A 249 -6.49 -15.94 5.82
C ASP A 249 -6.49 -15.13 4.50
N PRO A 250 -5.54 -15.37 3.57
CA PRO A 250 -5.41 -14.54 2.39
C PRO A 250 -6.65 -14.52 1.50
N ASP A 251 -7.31 -15.67 1.32
CA ASP A 251 -8.46 -15.78 0.42
C ASP A 251 -9.65 -14.98 0.95
N LEU A 252 -9.93 -15.11 2.25
CA LEU A 252 -10.96 -14.32 2.91
C LEU A 252 -10.61 -12.83 2.95
N MET A 253 -9.34 -12.48 3.18
CA MET A 253 -8.90 -11.09 3.17
C MET A 253 -9.02 -10.46 1.78
N HIS A 254 -8.76 -11.21 0.70
CA HIS A 254 -8.97 -10.72 -0.66
C HIS A 254 -10.45 -10.40 -0.91
N GLN A 255 -11.37 -11.26 -0.47
CA GLN A 255 -12.81 -11.00 -0.61
C GLN A 255 -13.23 -9.77 0.21
N ALA A 256 -12.81 -9.69 1.47
CA ALA A 256 -13.14 -8.58 2.36
C ALA A 256 -12.60 -7.24 1.84
N MET A 257 -11.34 -7.20 1.40
CA MET A 257 -10.74 -5.98 0.86
C MET A 257 -11.40 -5.55 -0.45
N ALA A 258 -11.71 -6.51 -1.34
CA ALA A 258 -12.40 -6.23 -2.58
C ALA A 258 -13.79 -5.65 -2.34
N ALA A 259 -14.58 -6.24 -1.43
CA ALA A 259 -15.92 -5.76 -1.08
C ALA A 259 -15.86 -4.36 -0.46
N THR A 260 -14.98 -4.16 0.53
CA THR A 260 -14.88 -2.90 1.28
C THR A 260 -14.40 -1.74 0.43
N LEU A 261 -13.32 -1.92 -0.35
CA LEU A 261 -12.83 -0.85 -1.24
C LEU A 261 -13.85 -0.52 -2.32
N GLU A 262 -14.54 -1.52 -2.88
CA GLU A 262 -15.57 -1.30 -3.88
C GLU A 262 -16.76 -0.53 -3.32
N THR A 263 -17.18 -0.85 -2.10
CA THR A 263 -18.21 -0.13 -1.36
C THR A 263 -17.79 1.32 -1.07
N ALA A 264 -16.59 1.52 -0.54
CA ALA A 264 -16.08 2.85 -0.21
C ALA A 264 -15.96 3.74 -1.46
N ILE A 265 -15.48 3.21 -2.59
CA ILE A 265 -15.41 3.96 -3.85
C ILE A 265 -16.80 4.25 -4.41
N ALA A 266 -17.74 3.29 -4.34
CA ALA A 266 -19.11 3.52 -4.77
C ALA A 266 -19.77 4.66 -3.96
N GLU A 267 -19.63 4.64 -2.62
CA GLU A 267 -20.15 5.69 -1.75
C GLU A 267 -19.47 7.04 -2.00
N ILE A 268 -18.16 7.08 -2.27
CA ILE A 268 -17.46 8.31 -2.67
C ILE A 268 -18.09 8.91 -3.93
N LYS A 269 -18.44 8.09 -4.92
CA LYS A 269 -19.07 8.56 -6.16
C LYS A 269 -20.53 9.01 -6.00
N GLU A 270 -21.18 8.68 -4.88
CA GLU A 270 -22.54 9.12 -4.56
C GLU A 270 -22.59 10.47 -3.82
N ILE A 271 -21.48 10.90 -3.21
CA ILE A 271 -21.33 12.18 -2.48
C ILE A 271 -21.23 13.35 -3.47
#